data_AF-A0AB38D1G2-F1
#
_entry.id   AF-A0AB38D1G2-F1
#
_cell.length_a   1.000
_cell.length_b   1.000
_cell.length_c   1.000
_cell.angle_alpha   90.00
_cell.angle_beta   90.00
_cell.angle_gamma   90.00
#
_symmetry.space_group_name_H-M   'P 1'
#
loop_
_entity.id
_entity.type
_entity.pdbx_description
1 polymer ?
#
loop_
_entity_poly.entity_id
_entity_poly.type
_entity_poly.pdbx_seq_one_letter_code
_entity_poly.pdbx_strand_id
1 'polypeptide(L)'
;MSGPEPNHLIGMVEQMFNLEHRPVMPKLISIPAGDTEIERSMTGLCLAINTVIETDYTTHLHEWDERRNRLLDWHEHLRAHPIPDTAEAVGAIDRGEMSVTEAILGTDRWSEMMDDLAAMARWSATRHQESARKLGVIVDAEKRAIEIRHRGDARVQQILKSSNRKLKKLAEEDVTRRDQIIAAGRREVEAVSEVAVKRTNLLIRQVLDLDENVAVITTAEWLRKHGLDS
;
A
#
# COMPACT_ATOMS: atom_id res chain seq x y z
N MET A 1 15.03 -44.85 -32.47
CA MET A 1 14.12 -44.65 -31.33
C MET A 1 14.37 -43.23 -30.86
N SER A 2 13.41 -42.33 -31.02
CA SER A 2 13.48 -41.02 -30.37
C SER A 2 13.29 -41.26 -28.88
N GLY A 3 14.10 -40.62 -28.04
CA GLY A 3 13.87 -40.63 -26.59
C GLY A 3 12.63 -39.81 -26.22
N PRO A 4 12.23 -39.82 -24.94
CA PRO A 4 11.13 -39.00 -24.45
C PRO A 4 11.37 -37.51 -24.75
N GLU A 5 10.33 -36.82 -25.22
CA GLU A 5 10.41 -35.41 -25.56
C GLU A 5 10.24 -34.53 -24.31
N PRO A 6 10.97 -33.39 -24.21
CA PRO A 6 10.76 -32.46 -23.11
C PRO A 6 9.32 -31.95 -23.07
N ASN A 7 8.75 -31.88 -21.86
CA ASN A 7 7.36 -31.44 -21.70
C ASN A 7 7.19 -29.98 -22.15
N HIS A 8 6.43 -29.76 -23.23
CA HIS A 8 6.26 -28.43 -23.83
C HIS A 8 5.54 -27.44 -22.90
N LEU A 9 4.82 -27.94 -21.89
CA LEU A 9 4.15 -27.11 -20.89
C LEU A 9 5.13 -26.33 -20.01
N ILE A 10 6.39 -26.77 -19.93
CA ILE A 10 7.46 -26.03 -19.23
C ILE A 10 7.57 -24.60 -19.76
N GLY A 11 7.40 -24.40 -21.08
CA GLY A 11 7.45 -23.07 -21.69
C GLY A 11 6.37 -22.13 -21.17
N MET A 12 5.17 -22.65 -20.83
CA MET A 12 4.10 -21.83 -20.23
C MET A 12 4.45 -21.39 -18.81
N VAL A 13 5.03 -22.29 -18.01
CA VAL A 13 5.49 -22.00 -16.65
C VAL A 13 6.63 -20.98 -16.68
N GLU A 14 7.61 -21.15 -17.58
CA GLU A 14 8.71 -20.21 -17.79
C GLU A 14 8.21 -18.83 -18.25
N GLN A 15 7.20 -18.78 -19.13
CA GLN A 15 6.59 -17.52 -19.53
C GLN A 15 5.95 -16.81 -18.34
N MET A 16 5.28 -17.53 -17.44
CA MET A 16 4.71 -16.94 -16.24
C MET A 16 5.79 -16.40 -15.30
N PHE A 17 6.89 -17.13 -15.10
CA PHE A 17 8.05 -16.64 -14.33
C PHE A 17 8.59 -15.32 -14.85
N ASN A 18 8.67 -15.17 -16.17
CA ASN A 18 9.19 -13.95 -16.79
C ASN A 18 8.26 -12.74 -16.62
N LEU A 19 6.96 -12.97 -16.40
CA LEU A 19 5.98 -11.92 -16.13
C LEU A 19 5.93 -11.52 -14.65
N GLU A 20 6.33 -12.41 -13.74
CA GLU A 20 6.27 -12.18 -12.29
C GLU A 20 7.56 -11.54 -11.74
N HIS A 21 7.67 -10.23 -11.91
CA HIS A 21 8.76 -9.48 -11.28
C HIS A 21 8.60 -9.43 -9.76
N ARG A 22 9.72 -9.63 -9.05
CA ARG A 22 9.78 -9.44 -7.61
C ARG A 22 9.37 -8.01 -7.25
N PRO A 23 8.44 -7.81 -6.29
CA PRO A 23 8.07 -6.47 -5.88
C PRO A 23 9.27 -5.72 -5.30
N VAL A 24 9.33 -4.42 -5.56
CA VAL A 24 10.33 -3.50 -5.02
C VAL A 24 9.66 -2.60 -4.01
N MET A 25 10.29 -2.45 -2.84
CA MET A 25 9.80 -1.57 -1.79
C MET A 25 9.70 -0.14 -2.33
N PRO A 26 8.50 0.49 -2.30
CA PRO A 26 8.35 1.88 -2.70
C PRO A 26 9.15 2.79 -1.79
N LYS A 27 9.57 3.94 -2.32
CA LYS A 27 10.23 4.97 -1.50
C LYS A 27 9.24 5.53 -0.49
N LEU A 28 9.61 5.48 0.78
CA LEU A 28 8.83 6.04 1.87
C LEU A 28 8.83 7.58 1.86
N ILE A 29 7.75 8.16 2.38
CA ILE A 29 7.61 9.60 2.55
C ILE A 29 8.52 10.05 3.69
N SER A 30 9.16 11.20 3.50
CA SER A 30 9.96 11.85 4.54
C SER A 30 9.07 12.30 5.69
N ILE A 31 9.42 11.91 6.91
CA ILE A 31 8.67 12.31 8.10
C ILE A 31 9.09 13.72 8.51
N PRO A 32 8.18 14.71 8.53
CA PRO A 32 8.51 16.04 9.01
C PRO A 32 8.71 16.03 10.53
N ALA A 33 9.73 16.74 11.00
CA ALA A 33 9.83 17.16 12.39
C ALA A 33 8.97 18.40 12.58
N GLY A 34 8.14 18.41 13.63
CA GLY A 34 7.33 19.58 13.93
C GLY A 34 6.81 19.59 15.35
N ASP A 35 6.81 20.79 15.92
CA ASP A 35 6.52 21.01 17.33
C ASP A 35 5.09 21.52 17.56
N THR A 36 4.42 21.97 16.51
CA THR A 36 3.04 22.47 16.56
C THR A 36 2.02 21.34 16.40
N GLU A 37 0.79 21.53 16.89
CA GLU A 37 -0.29 20.52 16.78
C GLU A 37 -0.60 20.14 15.32
N ILE A 38 -0.58 21.12 14.41
CA ILE A 38 -0.80 20.91 12.97
C ILE A 38 0.31 20.03 12.40
N GLU A 39 1.57 20.30 12.78
CA GLU A 39 2.70 19.52 12.29
C GLU A 39 2.72 18.12 12.90
N ARG A 40 2.40 17.95 14.20
CA ARG A 40 2.24 16.63 14.82
C ARG A 40 1.19 15.80 14.09
N SER A 41 0.07 16.41 13.72
CA SER A 41 -0.97 15.72 12.92
C SER A 41 -0.46 15.36 11.51
N MET A 42 0.31 16.23 10.87
CA MET A 42 0.94 15.95 9.57
C MET A 42 1.95 14.81 9.67
N THR A 43 2.81 14.81 10.70
CA THR A 43 3.73 13.72 11.02
C THR A 43 2.97 12.41 11.21
N GLY A 44 1.84 12.44 11.93
CA GLY A 44 0.95 11.28 12.10
C GLY A 44 0.40 10.74 10.78
N LEU A 45 0.03 11.61 9.84
CA LEU A 45 -0.39 11.22 8.49
C LEU A 45 0.75 10.59 7.69
N CYS A 46 1.93 11.20 7.67
CA CYS A 46 3.08 10.65 6.93
C CYS A 46 3.48 9.27 7.47
N LEU A 47 3.42 9.08 8.80
CA LEU A 47 3.64 7.78 9.41
C LEU A 47 2.58 6.76 8.98
N ALA A 48 1.30 7.15 8.97
CA ALA A 48 0.21 6.25 8.55
C ALA A 48 0.39 5.81 7.09
N ILE A 49 0.75 6.75 6.21
CA ILE A 49 1.05 6.44 4.81
C ILE A 49 2.19 5.45 4.69
N ASN A 50 3.31 5.71 5.39
CA ASN A 50 4.47 4.81 5.35
C ASN A 50 4.12 3.41 5.84
N THR A 51 3.36 3.28 6.93
CA THR A 51 2.92 1.98 7.45
C THR A 51 2.03 1.23 6.47
N VAL A 52 1.10 1.91 5.79
CA VAL A 52 0.27 1.28 4.74
C VAL A 52 1.15 0.82 3.57
N ILE A 53 2.11 1.63 3.12
CA ILE A 53 3.05 1.25 2.05
C ILE A 53 3.87 0.02 2.45
N GLU A 54 4.40 0.00 3.67
CA GLU A 54 5.18 -1.12 4.20
C GLU A 54 4.36 -2.40 4.27
N THR A 55 3.15 -2.32 4.84
CA THR A 55 2.27 -3.48 5.01
C THR A 55 1.80 -4.04 3.65
N ASP A 56 1.46 -3.16 2.72
CA ASP A 56 1.10 -3.50 1.35
C ASP A 56 2.26 -4.15 0.59
N TYR A 57 3.49 -3.69 0.81
CA TYR A 57 4.70 -4.30 0.26
C TYR A 57 4.97 -5.68 0.87
N THR A 58 4.88 -5.83 2.20
CA THR A 58 5.11 -7.13 2.87
C THR A 58 4.11 -8.18 2.39
N THR A 59 2.83 -7.81 2.27
CA THR A 59 1.78 -8.69 1.73
C THR A 59 2.11 -9.09 0.29
N HIS A 60 2.43 -8.11 -0.56
CA HIS A 60 2.78 -8.38 -1.95
C HIS A 60 4.03 -9.28 -2.09
N LEU A 61 5.05 -9.08 -1.27
CA LEU A 61 6.25 -9.91 -1.29
C LEU A 61 5.92 -11.36 -0.91
N HIS A 62 5.11 -11.55 0.12
CA HIS A 62 4.67 -12.89 0.55
C HIS A 62 3.88 -13.61 -0.55
N GLU A 63 2.89 -12.93 -1.14
CA GLU A 63 2.09 -13.48 -2.25
C GLU A 63 2.94 -13.76 -3.50
N TRP A 64 3.98 -12.97 -3.74
CA TRP A 64 4.95 -13.25 -4.81
C TRP A 64 5.78 -14.49 -4.52
N ASP A 65 6.29 -14.66 -3.29
CA ASP A 65 7.07 -15.84 -2.90
C ASP A 65 6.22 -17.12 -3.03
N GLU A 66 4.95 -17.09 -2.60
CA GLU A 66 4.04 -18.23 -2.74
C GLU A 66 3.82 -18.66 -4.20
N ARG A 67 3.60 -17.69 -5.09
CA ARG A 67 3.38 -17.99 -6.52
C ARG A 67 4.66 -18.47 -7.20
N ARG A 68 5.80 -17.84 -6.88
CA ARG A 68 7.10 -18.29 -7.37
C ARG A 68 7.36 -19.74 -6.98
N ASN A 69 7.08 -20.12 -5.73
CA ASN A 69 7.24 -21.50 -5.26
C ASN A 69 6.31 -22.45 -6.02
N ARG A 70 5.04 -22.09 -6.20
CA ARG A 70 4.09 -22.90 -6.97
C ARG A 70 4.51 -23.08 -8.44
N LEU A 71 5.07 -22.05 -9.07
CA LEU A 71 5.63 -22.18 -10.42
C LEU A 71 6.87 -23.08 -10.45
N LEU A 72 7.70 -23.06 -9.41
CA LEU A 72 8.86 -23.96 -9.29
C LEU A 72 8.38 -25.41 -9.15
N ASP A 73 7.35 -25.65 -8.34
CA ASP A 73 6.76 -26.97 -8.16
C ASP A 73 6.20 -27.51 -9.48
N TRP A 74 5.49 -26.67 -10.26
CA TRP A 74 5.02 -27.06 -11.59
C TRP A 74 6.16 -27.37 -12.54
N HIS A 75 7.19 -26.54 -12.54
CA HIS A 75 8.35 -26.75 -13.39
C HIS A 75 9.11 -28.05 -13.02
N GLU A 76 9.25 -28.38 -11.73
CA GLU A 76 9.81 -29.66 -11.28
C GLU A 76 8.92 -30.84 -11.66
N HIS A 77 7.61 -30.73 -11.45
CA HIS A 77 6.63 -31.75 -11.85
C HIS A 77 6.74 -32.06 -13.34
N LEU A 78 6.71 -31.05 -14.21
CA LEU A 78 6.78 -31.24 -15.66
C LEU A 78 8.13 -31.77 -16.13
N ARG A 79 9.23 -31.49 -15.42
CA ARG A 79 10.54 -32.09 -15.70
C ARG A 79 10.59 -33.57 -15.34
N ALA A 80 9.91 -33.97 -14.27
CA ALA A 80 9.80 -35.37 -13.86
C ALA A 80 8.85 -36.18 -14.78
N HIS A 81 7.97 -35.51 -15.52
CA HIS A 81 7.00 -36.14 -16.41
C HIS A 81 7.15 -35.64 -17.87
N PRO A 82 8.18 -36.13 -18.60
CA PRO A 82 8.35 -35.83 -20.02
C PRO A 82 7.26 -36.50 -20.86
N ILE A 83 7.11 -36.07 -22.12
CA ILE A 83 6.13 -36.66 -23.03
C ILE A 83 6.64 -38.04 -23.46
N PRO A 84 5.87 -39.13 -23.23
CA PRO A 84 6.28 -40.49 -23.57
C PRO A 84 6.36 -40.71 -25.09
N ASP A 85 7.15 -41.69 -25.53
CA ASP A 85 7.18 -42.08 -26.95
C ASP A 85 5.80 -42.60 -27.39
N THR A 86 5.40 -42.30 -28.63
CA THR A 86 4.05 -42.63 -29.13
C THR A 86 3.75 -44.13 -29.06
N ALA A 87 4.74 -44.98 -29.38
CA ALA A 87 4.53 -46.43 -29.37
C ALA A 87 4.40 -46.99 -27.95
N GLU A 88 5.15 -46.42 -26.99
CA GLU A 88 5.05 -46.75 -25.57
C GLU A 88 3.71 -46.30 -24.99
N ALA A 89 3.28 -45.07 -25.31
CA ALA A 89 2.04 -44.49 -24.85
C ALA A 89 0.80 -45.27 -25.34
N VAL A 90 0.75 -45.66 -26.62
CA VAL A 90 -0.36 -46.47 -27.16
C VAL A 90 -0.47 -47.80 -26.41
N GLY A 91 0.65 -48.49 -26.18
CA GLY A 91 0.66 -49.73 -25.43
C GLY A 91 0.22 -49.58 -23.97
N ALA A 92 0.62 -48.48 -23.31
CA ALA A 92 0.24 -48.19 -21.93
C ALA A 92 -1.25 -47.81 -21.80
N ILE A 93 -1.80 -47.07 -22.77
CA ILE A 93 -3.24 -46.75 -22.84
C ILE A 93 -4.07 -48.02 -23.01
N ASP A 94 -3.68 -48.92 -23.93
CA ASP A 94 -4.41 -50.17 -24.17
C ASP A 94 -4.44 -51.08 -22.92
N ARG A 95 -3.40 -51.02 -22.08
CA ARG A 95 -3.34 -51.73 -20.79
C ARG A 95 -4.05 -50.99 -19.65
N GLY A 96 -4.53 -49.78 -19.87
CA GLY A 96 -5.17 -48.93 -18.85
C GLY A 96 -4.19 -48.37 -17.81
N GLU A 97 -2.90 -48.31 -18.13
CA GLU A 97 -1.82 -47.84 -17.24
C GLU A 97 -1.57 -46.33 -17.37
N MET A 98 -2.07 -45.71 -18.45
CA MET A 98 -1.83 -44.30 -18.79
C MET A 98 -3.09 -43.67 -19.37
N SER A 99 -3.33 -42.40 -19.06
CA SER A 99 -4.44 -41.65 -19.67
C SER A 99 -4.04 -41.05 -21.03
N VAL A 100 -5.03 -40.80 -21.91
CA VAL A 100 -4.77 -40.11 -23.19
C VAL A 100 -4.19 -38.71 -22.95
N THR A 101 -4.62 -38.02 -21.89
CA THR A 101 -4.09 -36.70 -21.52
C THR A 101 -2.62 -36.77 -21.14
N GLU A 102 -2.23 -37.76 -20.34
CA GLU A 102 -0.85 -38.00 -19.95
C GLU A 102 0.02 -38.38 -21.15
N ALA A 103 -0.49 -39.18 -22.09
CA ALA A 103 0.21 -39.52 -23.32
C ALA A 103 0.49 -38.30 -24.21
N ILE A 104 -0.41 -37.32 -24.24
CA ILE A 104 -0.28 -36.12 -25.09
C ILE A 104 0.53 -35.02 -24.39
N LEU A 105 0.30 -34.82 -23.10
CA LEU A 105 0.81 -33.67 -22.35
C LEU A 105 1.94 -34.03 -21.38
N GLY A 106 2.26 -35.31 -21.24
CA GLY A 106 3.19 -35.82 -20.24
C GLY A 106 2.68 -35.69 -18.81
N THR A 107 1.41 -35.30 -18.57
CA THR A 107 0.87 -35.14 -17.21
C THR A 107 -0.66 -35.28 -17.22
N ASP A 108 -1.21 -35.90 -16.19
CA ASP A 108 -2.65 -35.96 -15.92
C ASP A 108 -3.16 -34.72 -15.17
N ARG A 109 -2.26 -33.97 -14.52
CA ARG A 109 -2.54 -32.75 -13.74
C ARG A 109 -2.62 -31.47 -14.58
N TRP A 110 -2.82 -31.58 -15.90
CA TRP A 110 -2.91 -30.42 -16.79
C TRP A 110 -3.99 -29.41 -16.37
N SER A 111 -5.18 -29.88 -15.99
CA SER A 111 -6.27 -29.00 -15.59
C SER A 111 -5.91 -28.18 -14.35
N GLU A 112 -5.32 -28.83 -13.35
CA GLU A 112 -4.87 -28.18 -12.11
C GLU A 112 -3.82 -27.11 -12.38
N MET A 113 -2.84 -27.42 -13.25
CA MET A 113 -1.82 -26.45 -13.66
C MET A 113 -2.44 -25.24 -14.36
N MET A 114 -3.40 -25.46 -15.26
CA MET A 114 -4.06 -24.36 -15.96
C MET A 114 -4.92 -23.51 -15.04
N ASP A 115 -5.58 -24.11 -14.05
CA ASP A 115 -6.33 -23.39 -13.02
C ASP A 115 -5.39 -22.51 -12.18
N ASP A 116 -4.23 -23.03 -11.77
CA ASP A 116 -3.21 -22.30 -11.05
C ASP A 116 -2.65 -21.12 -11.88
N LEU A 117 -2.26 -21.36 -13.14
CA LEU A 117 -1.77 -20.30 -14.03
C LEU A 117 -2.82 -19.22 -14.29
N ALA A 118 -4.09 -19.61 -14.45
CA ALA A 118 -5.19 -18.67 -14.61
C ALA A 118 -5.48 -17.88 -13.32
N ALA A 119 -5.28 -18.48 -12.15
CA ALA A 119 -5.39 -17.79 -10.87
C ALA A 119 -4.27 -16.75 -10.70
N MET A 120 -3.02 -17.10 -11.04
CA MET A 120 -1.87 -16.18 -11.00
C MET A 120 -2.07 -14.96 -11.91
N ALA A 121 -2.54 -15.18 -13.14
CA ALA A 121 -2.82 -14.09 -14.09
C ALA A 121 -3.90 -13.14 -13.57
N ARG A 122 -4.99 -13.68 -12.99
CA ARG A 122 -6.07 -12.88 -12.38
C ARG A 122 -5.58 -12.09 -11.17
N TRP A 123 -4.80 -12.73 -10.30
CA TRP A 123 -4.22 -12.08 -9.12
C TRP A 123 -3.38 -10.86 -9.53
N SER A 124 -2.56 -10.96 -10.59
CA SER A 124 -1.71 -9.84 -11.03
C SER A 124 -2.54 -8.61 -11.42
N ALA A 125 -3.65 -8.83 -12.13
CA ALA A 125 -4.58 -7.77 -12.48
C ALA A 125 -5.27 -7.16 -11.24
N THR A 126 -5.75 -8.00 -10.31
CA THR A 126 -6.36 -7.54 -9.05
C THR A 126 -5.38 -6.74 -8.21
N ARG A 127 -4.13 -7.20 -8.10
CA ARG A 127 -3.08 -6.53 -7.34
C ARG A 127 -2.76 -5.15 -7.91
N HIS A 128 -2.66 -5.04 -9.24
CA HIS A 128 -2.41 -3.76 -9.90
C HIS A 128 -3.53 -2.75 -9.63
N GLN A 129 -4.79 -3.19 -9.70
CA GLN A 129 -5.95 -2.34 -9.37
C GLN A 129 -5.92 -1.90 -7.92
N GLU A 130 -5.60 -2.79 -6.98
CA GLU A 130 -5.54 -2.48 -5.56
C GLU A 130 -4.39 -1.50 -5.23
N SER A 131 -3.20 -1.71 -5.81
CA SER A 131 -2.09 -0.74 -5.72
C SER A 131 -2.49 0.64 -6.22
N ALA A 132 -3.14 0.70 -7.39
CA ALA A 132 -3.58 1.97 -7.97
C ALA A 132 -4.63 2.66 -7.09
N ARG A 133 -5.56 1.90 -6.51
CA ARG A 133 -6.58 2.40 -5.58
C ARG A 133 -5.93 3.01 -4.32
N LYS A 134 -5.05 2.26 -3.65
CA LYS A 134 -4.35 2.73 -2.44
C LYS A 134 -3.49 3.97 -2.73
N LEU A 135 -2.72 3.94 -3.82
CA LEU A 135 -1.88 5.07 -4.22
C LEU A 135 -2.71 6.32 -4.52
N GLY A 136 -3.86 6.18 -5.19
CA GLY A 136 -4.77 7.29 -5.44
C GLY A 136 -5.24 7.98 -4.16
N VAL A 137 -5.65 7.19 -3.16
CA VAL A 137 -6.06 7.72 -1.84
C VAL A 137 -4.90 8.39 -1.11
N ILE A 138 -3.72 7.78 -1.13
CA ILE A 138 -2.51 8.34 -0.49
C ILE A 138 -2.16 9.70 -1.09
N VAL A 139 -2.09 9.79 -2.43
CA VAL A 139 -1.75 11.04 -3.14
C VAL A 139 -2.77 12.14 -2.85
N ASP A 140 -4.06 11.79 -2.82
CA ASP A 140 -5.11 12.77 -2.52
C ASP A 140 -5.07 13.22 -1.05
N ALA A 141 -4.79 12.31 -0.12
CA ALA A 141 -4.62 12.64 1.29
C ALA A 141 -3.42 13.58 1.49
N GLU A 142 -2.28 13.30 0.87
CA GLU A 142 -1.08 14.12 0.96
C GLU A 142 -1.34 15.54 0.43
N LYS A 143 -1.90 15.67 -0.77
CA LYS A 143 -2.26 16.97 -1.37
C LYS A 143 -3.18 17.78 -0.45
N ARG A 144 -4.23 17.15 0.07
CA ARG A 144 -5.19 17.81 0.97
C ARG A 144 -4.54 18.24 2.27
N ALA A 145 -3.63 17.44 2.83
CA ALA A 145 -2.91 17.79 4.05
C ALA A 145 -1.99 18.99 3.86
N ILE A 146 -1.27 19.06 2.74
CA ILE A 146 -0.45 20.22 2.35
C ILE A 146 -1.32 21.48 2.24
N GLU A 147 -2.48 21.39 1.59
CA GLU A 147 -3.42 22.52 1.49
C GLU A 147 -4.01 22.95 2.85
N ILE A 148 -4.28 22.00 3.75
CA ILE A 148 -4.75 22.29 5.11
C ILE A 148 -3.68 23.08 5.85
N ARG A 149 -2.42 22.64 5.80
CA ARG A 149 -1.29 23.32 6.42
C ARG A 149 -1.13 24.74 5.87
N HIS A 150 -1.04 24.90 4.55
CA HIS A 150 -0.86 26.21 3.93
C HIS A 150 -1.99 27.19 4.29
N ARG A 151 -3.25 26.72 4.32
CA ARG A 151 -4.38 27.55 4.75
C ARG A 151 -4.31 27.91 6.23
N GLY A 152 -3.89 26.97 7.08
CA GLY A 152 -3.65 27.20 8.50
C GLY A 152 -2.61 28.29 8.72
N ASP A 153 -1.43 28.13 8.10
CA ASP A 153 -0.32 29.08 8.19
C ASP A 153 -0.73 30.48 7.71
N ALA A 154 -1.39 30.57 6.55
CA ALA A 154 -1.87 31.84 6.02
C ALA A 154 -2.85 32.53 6.98
N ARG A 155 -3.72 31.76 7.63
CA ARG A 155 -4.70 32.30 8.58
C ARG A 155 -4.03 32.75 9.88
N VAL A 156 -3.09 31.97 10.42
CA VAL A 156 -2.28 32.37 11.59
C VAL A 156 -1.54 33.67 11.31
N GLN A 157 -0.91 33.80 10.14
CA GLN A 157 -0.23 35.03 9.73
C GLN A 157 -1.19 36.23 9.64
N GLN A 158 -2.42 36.03 9.19
CA GLN A 158 -3.44 37.07 9.17
C GLN A 158 -3.83 37.52 10.59
N ILE A 159 -4.00 36.58 11.52
CA ILE A 159 -4.31 36.86 12.94
C ILE A 159 -3.17 37.66 13.56
N LEU A 160 -1.92 37.22 13.38
CA LEU A 160 -0.73 37.92 13.90
C LEU A 160 -0.65 39.36 13.35
N LYS A 161 -0.86 39.55 12.04
CA LYS A 161 -0.88 40.89 11.41
C LYS A 161 -2.00 41.77 12.00
N SER A 162 -3.19 41.21 12.22
CA SER A 162 -4.33 41.94 12.81
C SER A 162 -4.04 42.36 14.26
N SER A 163 -3.59 41.42 15.10
CA SER A 163 -3.24 41.67 16.50
C SER A 163 -2.11 42.70 16.63
N ASN A 164 -1.05 42.58 15.83
CA ASN A 164 0.04 43.56 15.81
C ASN A 164 -0.43 44.96 15.40
N ARG A 165 -1.33 45.09 14.42
CA ARG A 165 -1.91 46.38 14.04
C ARG A 165 -2.73 47.00 15.18
N LYS A 166 -3.46 46.19 15.95
CA LYS A 166 -4.23 46.67 17.12
C LYS A 166 -3.29 47.11 18.24
N LEU A 167 -2.25 46.33 18.54
CA LEU A 167 -1.26 46.65 19.58
C LEU A 167 -0.47 47.93 19.28
N LYS A 168 -0.10 48.18 18.02
CA LYS A 168 0.61 49.41 17.60
C LYS A 168 -0.20 50.70 17.78
N LYS A 169 -1.53 50.60 17.91
CA LYS A 169 -2.42 51.77 18.11
C LYS A 169 -2.69 52.08 19.58
N LEU A 170 -2.20 51.25 20.49
CA LEU A 170 -2.38 51.42 21.93
C LEU A 170 -1.14 52.04 22.55
N ALA A 171 -1.34 52.91 23.53
CA ALA A 171 -0.27 53.35 24.42
C ALA A 171 0.34 52.12 25.12
N GLU A 172 1.64 52.17 25.42
CA GLU A 172 2.33 51.05 26.06
C GLU A 172 1.82 50.80 27.48
N GLU A 173 1.32 51.84 28.16
CA GLU A 173 0.79 51.74 29.52
C GLU A 173 -0.58 51.03 29.61
N ASP A 174 -1.30 50.85 28.50
CA ASP A 174 -2.62 50.18 28.50
C ASP A 174 -2.47 48.64 28.52
N VAL A 175 -1.84 48.12 29.57
CA VAL A 175 -1.50 46.71 29.76
C VAL A 175 -2.74 45.82 29.65
N THR A 176 -3.84 46.20 30.31
CA THR A 176 -5.10 45.42 30.32
C THR A 176 -5.61 45.19 28.90
N ARG A 177 -5.63 46.23 28.06
CA ARG A 177 -6.16 46.12 26.70
C ARG A 177 -5.20 45.38 25.76
N ARG A 178 -3.89 45.49 25.98
CA ARG A 178 -2.88 44.70 25.27
C ARG A 178 -3.03 43.21 25.56
N ASP A 179 -3.21 42.85 26.83
CA ASP A 179 -3.44 41.46 27.25
C ASP A 179 -4.72 40.88 26.62
N GLN A 180 -5.81 41.66 26.58
CA GLN A 180 -7.05 41.25 25.93
C GLN A 180 -6.85 40.96 24.43
N ILE A 181 -6.04 41.76 23.71
CA ILE A 181 -5.74 41.54 22.29
C ILE A 181 -4.90 40.27 22.11
N ILE A 182 -3.89 40.06 22.95
CA ILE A 182 -3.03 38.86 22.89
C ILE A 182 -3.88 37.61 23.18
N ALA A 183 -4.71 37.64 24.21
CA ALA A 183 -5.59 36.52 24.58
C ALA A 183 -6.65 36.23 23.50
N ALA A 184 -7.18 37.26 22.83
CA ALA A 184 -8.07 37.06 21.68
C ALA A 184 -7.32 36.44 20.49
N GLY A 185 -6.12 36.94 20.18
CA GLY A 185 -5.29 36.39 19.11
C GLY A 185 -4.89 34.93 19.35
N ARG A 186 -4.54 34.55 20.59
CA ARG A 186 -4.24 33.15 20.96
C ARG A 186 -5.44 32.24 20.72
N ARG A 187 -6.62 32.61 21.21
CA ARG A 187 -7.87 31.86 20.99
C ARG A 187 -8.20 31.68 19.50
N GLU A 188 -7.98 32.72 18.69
CA GLU A 188 -8.17 32.60 17.23
C GLU A 188 -7.17 31.64 16.58
N VAL A 189 -5.91 31.63 17.02
CA VAL A 189 -4.88 30.68 16.53
C VAL A 189 -5.18 29.24 16.96
N GLU A 190 -5.60 29.04 18.21
CA GLU A 190 -6.04 27.73 18.72
C GLU A 190 -7.21 27.19 17.89
N ALA A 191 -8.23 28.00 17.64
CA ALA A 191 -9.39 27.59 16.83
C ALA A 191 -9.00 27.21 15.38
N VAL A 192 -8.03 27.91 14.78
CA VAL A 192 -7.51 27.56 13.45
C VAL A 192 -6.75 26.23 13.48
N SER A 193 -5.95 26.03 14.53
CA SER A 193 -5.16 24.81 14.73
C SER A 193 -6.09 23.61 14.94
N GLU A 194 -7.11 23.74 15.79
CA GLU A 194 -8.11 22.68 16.03
C GLU A 194 -8.80 22.24 14.74
N VAL A 195 -9.21 23.18 13.90
CA VAL A 195 -9.85 22.86 12.61
C VAL A 195 -8.88 22.16 11.65
N ALA A 196 -7.63 22.60 11.60
CA ALA A 196 -6.60 21.98 10.77
C ALA A 196 -6.28 20.55 11.25
N VAL A 197 -6.02 20.37 12.54
CA VAL A 197 -5.81 19.08 13.20
C VAL A 197 -6.97 18.14 12.93
N LYS A 198 -8.21 18.58 13.16
CA LYS A 198 -9.40 17.74 12.91
C LYS A 198 -9.49 17.28 11.46
N ARG A 199 -9.20 18.16 10.50
CA ARG A 199 -9.21 17.80 9.07
C ARG A 199 -8.08 16.83 8.71
N THR A 200 -6.87 17.04 9.24
CA THR A 200 -5.75 16.12 9.03
C THR A 200 -6.03 14.76 9.67
N ASN A 201 -6.63 14.72 10.86
CA ASN A 201 -7.01 13.47 11.54
C ASN A 201 -8.03 12.64 10.75
N LEU A 202 -8.93 13.29 9.99
CA LEU A 202 -9.82 12.59 9.06
C LEU A 202 -9.03 11.96 7.90
N LEU A 203 -7.97 12.61 7.41
CA LEU A 203 -7.09 12.04 6.39
C LEU A 203 -6.28 10.87 6.93
N ILE A 204 -5.79 10.96 8.18
CA ILE A 204 -5.13 9.82 8.86
C ILE A 204 -6.08 8.64 8.88
N ARG A 205 -7.34 8.85 9.29
CA ARG A 205 -8.35 7.78 9.30
C ARG A 205 -8.53 7.16 7.93
N GLN A 206 -8.71 7.98 6.89
CA GLN A 206 -8.87 7.52 5.51
C GLN A 206 -7.69 6.68 5.02
N VAL A 207 -6.47 7.01 5.44
CA VAL A 207 -5.27 6.23 5.09
C VAL A 207 -5.22 4.92 5.87
N LEU A 208 -5.49 4.94 7.19
CA LEU A 208 -5.53 3.71 8.00
C LEU A 208 -6.61 2.74 7.52
N ASP A 209 -7.72 3.24 6.97
CA ASP A 209 -8.78 2.43 6.34
C ASP A 209 -8.34 1.68 5.08
N LEU A 210 -7.15 1.97 4.53
CA LEU A 210 -6.64 1.28 3.34
C LEU A 210 -6.10 -0.11 3.63
N ASP A 211 -5.83 -0.45 4.88
CA ASP A 211 -5.22 -1.72 5.25
C ASP A 211 -5.88 -2.28 6.51
N GLU A 212 -6.37 -3.52 6.43
CA GLU A 212 -7.15 -4.15 7.49
C GLU A 212 -6.39 -4.26 8.82
N ASN A 213 -5.06 -4.40 8.77
CA ASN A 213 -4.22 -4.55 9.96
C ASN A 213 -4.14 -3.26 10.78
N VAL A 214 -4.33 -2.10 10.14
CA VAL A 214 -4.27 -0.80 10.80
C VAL A 214 -5.63 -0.09 10.84
N ALA A 215 -6.61 -0.56 10.09
CA ALA A 215 -7.98 -0.04 10.11
C ALA A 215 -8.63 -0.17 11.50
N VAL A 216 -8.23 -1.16 12.31
CA VAL A 216 -8.72 -1.32 13.69
C VAL A 216 -8.23 -0.21 14.63
N ILE A 217 -7.14 0.47 14.31
CA ILE A 217 -6.51 1.49 15.16
C ILE A 217 -7.23 2.82 14.94
N THR A 218 -7.70 3.45 16.03
CA THR A 218 -8.30 4.79 15.94
C THR A 218 -7.24 5.86 15.68
N THR A 219 -7.62 7.00 15.08
CA THR A 219 -6.66 8.10 14.87
C THR A 219 -6.02 8.59 16.18
N ALA A 220 -6.77 8.64 17.27
CA ALA A 220 -6.24 9.07 18.57
C ALA A 220 -5.22 8.07 19.12
N GLU A 221 -5.53 6.77 19.05
CA GLU A 221 -4.60 5.71 19.43
C GLU A 221 -3.35 5.71 18.57
N TRP A 222 -3.50 5.91 17.26
CA TRP A 222 -2.41 6.06 16.31
C TRP A 222 -1.45 7.18 16.73
N LEU A 223 -1.98 8.40 16.92
CA LEU A 223 -1.17 9.55 17.33
C LEU A 223 -0.47 9.29 18.67
N ARG A 224 -1.16 8.69 19.64
CA ARG A 224 -0.57 8.36 20.95
C ARG A 224 0.57 7.36 20.87
N LYS A 225 0.40 6.30 20.08
CA LYS A 225 1.44 5.28 19.85
C LYS A 225 2.73 5.90 19.30
N HIS A 226 2.61 7.01 18.57
CA HIS A 226 3.73 7.74 17.99
C HIS A 226 4.18 8.96 18.81
N GLY A 227 3.63 9.18 20.01
CA GLY A 227 4.00 10.32 20.85
C GLY A 227 3.54 11.69 20.30
N LEU A 228 2.46 11.68 19.51
CA LEU A 228 1.90 12.85 18.82
C LEU A 228 0.54 13.32 19.38
N ASP A 229 0.00 12.60 20.38
CA ASP A 229 -1.20 12.96 21.13
C ASP A 229 -0.76 13.86 22.31
N SER A 230 -1.09 15.13 22.26
CA SER A 230 -0.63 16.16 23.20
C SER A 230 -1.68 17.23 23.41
#